data_AF-A0A3L7YQ13-F1
#
_entry.id   AF-A0A3L7YQ13-F1
#
_cell.length_a   1.000
_cell.length_b   1.000
_cell.length_c   1.000
_cell.angle_alpha   90.00
_cell.angle_beta   90.00
_cell.angle_gamma   90.00
#
_symmetry.space_group_name_H-M   'P 1'
#
loop_
_entity.id
_entity.type
_entity.pdbx_description
1 polymer ?
#
loop_
_entity_poly.entity_id
_entity_poly.type
_entity_poly.pdbx_seq_one_letter_code
_entity_poly.pdbx_strand_id
1 'polypeptide(L)'
;MSRSEDEIALIDTARAELLSLVTHELRTPLAVLSAYVELLSDAASGASPAKPADLATWREAAMQQVGRLNLQIDSILTAARPGSSLPLERAPMNLGEITGAVIREMAPLLRNHSLRWEEPESAIIVLADESRFRQVLGHLLENEAKYAPVGEPVSIGCWVRDGRAELYLTDDGVGIPREDWEEIFEAFVRRTQRPSTSGSGIGLYAARRLMGAMGGEIKIEPNGFGGSRFLLTLPLATEAHGILAP
;
A
#
# COMPACT_ATOMS: atom_id res chain seq x y z
N MET A 1 -29.53 -26.06 -20.01
CA MET A 1 -28.58 -25.30 -20.85
C MET A 1 -28.41 -23.83 -20.41
N SER A 2 -29.29 -23.20 -19.61
CA SER A 2 -29.15 -21.73 -19.36
C SER A 2 -28.23 -21.30 -18.21
N ARG A 3 -27.91 -22.17 -17.23
CA ARG A 3 -27.19 -21.73 -16.02
C ARG A 3 -25.71 -21.39 -16.24
N SER A 4 -25.04 -22.00 -17.24
CA SER A 4 -23.65 -21.70 -17.59
C SER A 4 -23.48 -20.53 -18.54
N GLU A 5 -24.48 -20.22 -19.38
CA GLU A 5 -24.45 -19.05 -20.27
C GLU A 5 -24.61 -17.76 -19.46
N ASP A 6 -25.51 -17.77 -18.47
CA ASP A 6 -25.69 -16.65 -17.52
C ASP A 6 -24.44 -16.44 -16.64
N GLU A 7 -23.75 -17.52 -16.24
CA GLU A 7 -22.52 -17.47 -15.45
C GLU A 7 -21.33 -16.93 -16.26
N ILE A 8 -21.21 -17.32 -17.53
CA ILE A 8 -20.18 -16.77 -18.45
C ILE A 8 -20.45 -15.29 -18.73
N ALA A 9 -21.70 -14.91 -18.99
CA ALA A 9 -22.06 -13.51 -19.23
C ALA A 9 -21.82 -12.63 -17.99
N LEU A 10 -22.06 -13.14 -16.78
CA LEU A 10 -21.76 -12.45 -15.53
C LEU A 10 -20.25 -12.26 -15.34
N ILE A 11 -19.45 -13.29 -15.62
CA ILE A 11 -17.98 -13.20 -15.56
C ILE A 11 -17.43 -12.20 -16.58
N ASP A 12 -17.95 -12.22 -17.81
CA ASP A 12 -17.51 -11.31 -18.88
C ASP A 12 -17.90 -9.86 -18.58
N THR A 13 -19.08 -9.63 -18.01
CA THR A 13 -19.53 -8.29 -17.59
C THR A 13 -18.65 -7.76 -16.45
N ALA A 14 -18.40 -8.58 -15.42
CA ALA A 14 -17.49 -8.21 -14.33
C ALA A 14 -16.08 -7.92 -14.88
N ARG A 15 -15.56 -8.74 -15.80
CA ARG A 15 -14.25 -8.51 -16.43
C ARG A 15 -14.19 -7.20 -17.22
N ALA A 16 -15.23 -6.85 -17.95
CA ALA A 16 -15.30 -5.60 -18.70
C ALA A 16 -15.36 -4.38 -17.78
N GLU A 17 -16.15 -4.45 -16.70
CA GLU A 17 -16.21 -3.41 -15.67
C GLU A 17 -14.86 -3.23 -14.97
N LEU A 18 -14.18 -4.33 -14.64
CA LEU A 18 -12.83 -4.34 -14.09
C LEU A 18 -11.83 -3.62 -15.00
N LEU A 19 -11.82 -3.95 -16.30
CA LEU A 19 -10.93 -3.30 -17.28
C LEU A 19 -11.22 -1.81 -17.44
N SER A 20 -12.50 -1.43 -17.39
CA SER A 20 -12.92 -0.02 -17.46
C SER A 20 -12.44 0.76 -16.23
N LEU A 21 -12.65 0.22 -15.03
CA LEU A 21 -12.21 0.82 -13.76
C LEU A 21 -10.69 0.96 -13.72
N VAL A 22 -9.96 -0.11 -14.06
CA VAL A 22 -8.49 -0.09 -14.14
C VAL A 22 -8.00 0.99 -15.11
N THR A 23 -8.59 1.08 -16.30
CA THR A 23 -8.20 2.06 -17.32
C THR A 23 -8.42 3.49 -16.83
N HIS A 24 -9.56 3.75 -16.18
CA HIS A 24 -9.87 5.07 -15.62
C HIS A 24 -8.88 5.45 -14.51
N GLU A 25 -8.57 4.51 -13.61
CA GLU A 25 -7.67 4.72 -12.47
C GLU A 25 -6.22 4.93 -12.86
N LEU A 26 -5.77 4.40 -14.01
CA LEU A 26 -4.43 4.68 -14.56
C LEU A 26 -4.37 6.02 -15.29
N ARG A 27 -5.50 6.51 -15.81
CA ARG A 27 -5.57 7.74 -16.61
C ARG A 27 -5.31 8.98 -15.75
N THR A 28 -5.88 9.03 -14.55
CA THR A 28 -5.67 10.13 -13.58
C THR A 28 -4.20 10.31 -13.19
N PRO A 29 -3.49 9.28 -12.70
CA PRO A 29 -2.11 9.44 -12.30
C PRO A 29 -1.18 9.73 -13.47
N LEU A 30 -1.48 9.19 -14.65
CA LEU A 30 -0.76 9.51 -15.88
C LEU A 30 -0.97 10.98 -16.29
N ALA A 31 -2.18 11.53 -16.18
CA ALA A 31 -2.45 12.94 -16.47
C ALA A 31 -1.66 13.87 -15.55
N VAL A 32 -1.55 13.53 -14.26
CA VAL A 32 -0.72 14.27 -13.28
C VAL A 32 0.76 14.20 -13.67
N LEU A 33 1.27 13.02 -14.08
CA LEU A 33 2.64 12.88 -14.53
C LEU A 33 2.91 13.73 -15.80
N SER A 34 2.01 13.68 -16.77
CA SER A 34 2.09 14.49 -17.99
C SER A 34 2.14 15.98 -17.68
N ALA A 35 1.33 16.47 -16.73
CA ALA A 35 1.34 17.86 -16.30
C ALA A 35 2.70 18.29 -15.70
N TYR A 36 3.33 17.45 -14.88
CA TYR A 36 4.68 17.76 -14.37
C TYR A 36 5.75 17.74 -15.45
N VAL A 37 5.66 16.81 -16.42
CA VAL A 37 6.57 16.77 -17.57
C VAL A 37 6.41 18.02 -18.44
N GLU A 38 5.18 18.49 -18.65
CA GLU A 38 4.87 19.73 -19.38
C GLU A 38 5.47 20.95 -18.67
N LEU A 39 5.27 21.08 -17.34
CA LEU A 39 5.89 22.15 -16.55
C LEU A 39 7.42 22.17 -16.65
N LEU A 40 8.06 20.99 -16.61
CA LEU A 40 9.51 20.86 -16.77
C LEU A 40 9.97 21.23 -18.19
N SER A 41 9.20 20.85 -19.22
CA SER A 41 9.47 21.17 -20.63
C SER A 41 9.32 22.67 -20.91
N ASP A 42 8.28 23.31 -20.37
CA ASP A 42 8.04 24.75 -20.51
C ASP A 42 9.15 25.57 -19.84
N ALA A 43 9.63 25.13 -18.69
CA ALA A 43 10.77 25.76 -18.03
C ALA A 43 12.08 25.57 -18.82
N ALA A 44 12.30 24.38 -19.41
CA ALA A 44 13.49 24.11 -20.21
C ALA A 44 13.52 24.91 -21.53
N SER A 45 12.36 25.18 -22.13
CA SER A 45 12.22 25.97 -23.35
C SER A 45 12.21 27.49 -23.10
N GLY A 46 12.14 27.93 -21.83
CA GLY A 46 11.99 29.33 -21.46
C GLY A 46 10.58 29.89 -21.63
N ALA A 47 9.59 29.02 -21.92
CA ALA A 47 8.17 29.40 -22.01
C ALA A 47 7.57 29.74 -20.64
N SER A 48 8.18 29.28 -19.54
CA SER A 48 7.76 29.57 -18.17
C SER A 48 8.93 30.03 -17.29
N PRO A 49 8.79 31.13 -16.52
CA PRO A 49 9.83 31.58 -15.60
C PRO A 49 9.83 30.73 -14.31
N ALA A 50 10.39 29.52 -14.38
CA ALA A 50 10.56 28.64 -13.22
C ALA A 50 11.87 28.90 -12.48
N LYS A 51 11.84 28.90 -11.15
CA LYS A 51 13.06 28.96 -10.33
C LYS A 51 13.67 27.55 -10.19
N PRO A 52 14.97 27.43 -9.86
CA PRO A 52 15.59 26.13 -9.59
C PRO A 52 14.87 25.28 -8.54
N ALA A 53 14.26 25.93 -7.54
CA ALA A 53 13.46 25.25 -6.51
C ALA A 53 12.15 24.65 -7.07
N ASP A 54 11.51 25.30 -8.03
CA ASP A 54 10.29 24.81 -8.68
C ASP A 54 10.61 23.56 -9.51
N LEU A 55 11.73 23.60 -10.27
CA LEU A 55 12.22 22.46 -11.04
C LEU A 55 12.50 21.24 -10.16
N ALA A 56 13.17 21.44 -9.02
CA ALA A 56 13.44 20.37 -8.08
C ALA A 56 12.13 19.75 -7.54
N THR A 57 11.17 20.60 -7.20
CA THR A 57 9.86 20.20 -6.67
C THR A 57 9.05 19.41 -7.71
N TRP A 58 8.94 19.90 -8.95
CA TRP A 58 8.21 19.21 -10.02
C TRP A 58 8.85 17.89 -10.41
N ARG A 59 10.19 17.84 -10.46
CA ARG A 59 10.92 16.59 -10.69
C ARG A 59 10.64 15.57 -9.59
N GLU A 60 10.70 15.99 -8.33
CA GLU A 60 10.39 15.12 -7.20
C GLU A 60 8.95 14.61 -7.26
N ALA A 61 7.99 15.50 -7.51
CA ALA A 61 6.58 15.14 -7.65
C ALA A 61 6.33 14.16 -8.82
N ALA A 62 7.00 14.34 -9.96
CA ALA A 62 6.94 13.42 -11.09
C ALA A 62 7.50 12.03 -10.72
N MET A 63 8.64 11.97 -10.02
CA MET A 63 9.23 10.71 -9.57
C MET A 63 8.35 9.98 -8.57
N GLN A 64 7.78 10.69 -7.60
CA GLN A 64 6.80 10.14 -6.67
C GLN A 64 5.60 9.56 -7.43
N GLN A 65 5.14 10.26 -8.46
CA GLN A 65 4.01 9.81 -9.26
C GLN A 65 4.29 8.56 -10.08
N VAL A 66 5.51 8.41 -10.61
CA VAL A 66 5.96 7.16 -11.24
C VAL A 66 5.94 6.00 -10.24
N GLY A 67 6.41 6.22 -9.02
CA GLY A 67 6.35 5.22 -7.94
C GLY A 67 4.93 4.75 -7.66
N ARG A 68 3.98 5.69 -7.52
CA ARG A 68 2.56 5.36 -7.31
C ARG A 68 1.96 4.59 -8.48
N LEU A 69 2.29 4.97 -9.72
CA LEU A 69 1.80 4.28 -10.92
C LEU A 69 2.31 2.83 -10.96
N ASN A 70 3.57 2.60 -10.63
CA ASN A 70 4.14 1.25 -10.54
C ASN A 70 3.44 0.41 -9.45
N LEU A 71 3.24 0.99 -8.26
CA LEU A 71 2.52 0.32 -7.17
C LEU A 71 1.09 -0.06 -7.59
N GLN A 72 0.38 0.82 -8.30
CA GLN A 72 -0.96 0.55 -8.82
C GLN A 72 -0.97 -0.55 -9.87
N ILE A 73 -0.03 -0.54 -10.82
CA ILE A 73 0.10 -1.59 -11.84
C ILE A 73 0.35 -2.93 -11.17
N ASP A 74 1.28 -3.00 -10.22
CA ASP A 74 1.58 -4.22 -9.46
C ASP A 74 0.37 -4.71 -8.67
N SER A 75 -0.42 -3.80 -8.11
CA SER A 75 -1.67 -4.15 -7.42
C SER A 75 -2.68 -4.79 -8.35
N ILE A 76 -2.85 -4.23 -9.55
CA ILE A 76 -3.76 -4.75 -10.57
C ILE A 76 -3.30 -6.13 -11.03
N LEU A 77 -2.01 -6.30 -11.29
CA LEU A 77 -1.44 -7.59 -11.68
C LEU A 77 -1.60 -8.63 -10.57
N THR A 78 -1.39 -8.22 -9.32
CA THR A 78 -1.62 -9.07 -8.15
C THR A 78 -3.09 -9.47 -8.06
N ALA A 79 -4.01 -8.51 -8.24
CA ALA A 79 -5.44 -8.72 -8.19
C ALA A 79 -5.97 -9.63 -9.31
N ALA A 80 -5.43 -9.50 -10.53
CA ALA A 80 -5.85 -10.24 -11.70
C ALA A 80 -5.35 -11.70 -11.71
N ARG A 81 -4.32 -12.04 -10.92
CA ARG A 81 -3.81 -13.43 -10.85
C ARG A 81 -4.81 -14.31 -10.12
N PRO A 82 -5.22 -15.47 -10.66
CA PRO A 82 -6.06 -16.42 -9.94
C PRO A 82 -5.30 -17.20 -8.87
N GLY A 83 -5.94 -17.39 -7.71
CA GLY A 83 -5.47 -18.29 -6.63
C GLY A 83 -4.20 -17.85 -5.90
N SER A 84 -3.49 -18.84 -5.33
CA SER A 84 -2.26 -18.70 -4.53
C SER A 84 -0.97 -18.67 -5.38
N SER A 85 -1.07 -18.54 -6.70
CA SER A 85 0.06 -18.60 -7.65
C SER A 85 0.90 -17.32 -7.73
N LEU A 86 1.04 -16.59 -6.62
CA LEU A 86 1.93 -15.44 -6.57
C LEU A 86 3.36 -15.97 -6.39
N PRO A 87 4.25 -15.84 -7.40
CA PRO A 87 5.65 -16.22 -7.22
C PRO A 87 6.25 -15.31 -6.16
N LEU A 88 6.82 -15.91 -5.11
CA LEU A 88 7.46 -15.21 -4.01
C LEU A 88 8.90 -15.69 -3.88
N GLU A 89 9.80 -14.74 -3.71
CA GLU A 89 11.20 -14.97 -3.36
C GLU A 89 11.35 -14.80 -1.85
N ARG A 90 10.86 -15.79 -1.09
CA ARG A 90 10.92 -15.71 0.38
C ARG A 90 12.35 -15.91 0.87
N ALA A 91 12.85 -14.95 1.61
CA ALA A 91 14.15 -14.99 2.29
C ALA A 91 14.02 -14.43 3.71
N PRO A 92 14.92 -14.81 4.64
CA PRO A 92 15.04 -14.12 5.91
C PRO A 92 15.28 -12.62 5.70
N MET A 93 14.47 -11.77 6.33
CA MET A 93 14.62 -10.32 6.30
C MET A 93 14.43 -9.71 7.69
N ASN A 94 15.13 -8.62 7.99
CA ASN A 94 14.93 -7.87 9.24
C ASN A 94 13.72 -6.93 9.09
N LEU A 95 12.64 -7.23 9.82
CA LEU A 95 11.37 -6.49 9.77
C LEU A 95 11.51 -5.02 10.22
N GLY A 96 12.40 -4.73 11.17
CA GLY A 96 12.64 -3.36 11.63
C GLY A 96 13.35 -2.52 10.57
N GLU A 97 14.42 -3.06 9.98
CA GLU A 97 15.20 -2.39 8.94
C GLU A 97 14.36 -2.10 7.69
N ILE A 98 13.60 -3.08 7.21
CA ILE A 98 12.77 -2.93 6.02
C ILE A 98 11.65 -1.91 6.24
N THR A 99 10.98 -1.96 7.39
CA THR A 99 9.93 -1.01 7.76
C THR A 99 10.50 0.41 7.84
N GLY A 100 11.63 0.59 8.53
CA GLY A 100 12.31 1.89 8.62
C GLY A 100 12.75 2.42 7.26
N ALA A 101 13.20 1.55 6.35
CA ALA A 101 13.56 1.95 4.98
C ALA A 101 12.36 2.46 4.18
N VAL A 102 11.23 1.74 4.23
CA VAL A 102 9.99 2.15 3.54
C VAL A 102 9.42 3.42 4.14
N ILE A 103 9.45 3.59 5.47
CA ILE A 103 9.02 4.84 6.13
C ILE A 103 9.83 6.03 5.60
N ARG A 104 11.16 5.89 5.47
CA ARG A 104 12.01 6.96 4.91
C ARG A 104 11.70 7.26 3.45
N GLU A 105 11.46 6.23 2.64
CA GLU A 105 11.07 6.36 1.24
C GLU A 105 9.72 7.09 1.08
N MET A 106 8.78 6.79 1.97
CA MET A 106 7.42 7.34 1.97
C MET A 106 7.28 8.66 2.72
N ALA A 107 8.32 9.11 3.44
CA ALA A 107 8.29 10.34 4.23
C ALA A 107 7.84 11.59 3.44
N PRO A 108 8.22 11.79 2.16
CA PRO A 108 7.74 12.93 1.37
C PRO A 108 6.22 12.92 1.13
N LEU A 109 5.62 11.73 1.00
CA LEU A 109 4.18 11.54 0.86
C LEU A 109 3.46 11.92 2.15
N LEU A 110 4.04 11.53 3.27
CA LEU A 110 3.49 11.69 4.62
C LEU A 110 3.95 12.98 5.31
N ARG A 111 4.56 13.93 4.59
CA ARG A 111 5.15 15.16 5.16
C ARG A 111 4.18 16.03 5.97
N ASN A 112 2.88 15.87 5.75
CA ASN A 112 1.82 16.59 6.47
C ASN A 112 1.33 15.84 7.72
N HIS A 113 1.90 14.68 8.02
CA HIS A 113 1.59 13.84 9.18
C HIS A 113 2.82 13.74 10.09
N SER A 114 2.60 13.51 11.38
CA SER A 114 3.68 13.22 12.31
C SER A 114 3.96 11.72 12.31
N LEU A 115 5.06 11.27 11.74
CA LEU A 115 5.40 9.84 11.77
C LEU A 115 6.11 9.49 13.08
N ARG A 116 5.56 8.52 13.82
CA ARG A 116 6.18 7.93 15.00
C ARG A 116 6.55 6.49 14.71
N TRP A 117 7.82 6.26 14.41
CA TRP A 117 8.37 4.91 14.25
C TRP A 117 9.00 4.44 15.56
N GLU A 118 8.43 3.37 16.13
CA GLU A 118 8.95 2.66 17.29
C GLU A 118 9.83 1.52 16.80
N GLU A 119 11.11 1.81 16.59
CA GLU A 119 12.09 0.84 16.14
C GLU A 119 12.25 -0.26 17.21
N PRO A 120 12.20 -1.56 16.84
CA PRO A 120 12.32 -2.64 17.80
C PRO A 120 13.73 -2.68 18.41
N GLU A 121 13.82 -2.98 19.71
CA GLU A 121 15.10 -3.05 20.44
C GLU A 121 16.02 -4.18 19.95
N SER A 122 15.45 -5.20 19.31
CA SER A 122 16.17 -6.37 18.79
C SER A 122 15.71 -6.69 17.38
N ALA A 123 16.61 -7.24 16.55
CA ALA A 123 16.29 -7.65 15.19
C ALA A 123 15.16 -8.71 15.17
N ILE A 124 14.10 -8.43 14.40
CA ILE A 124 12.99 -9.36 14.20
C ILE A 124 13.14 -9.94 12.80
N ILE A 125 13.64 -11.17 12.70
CA ILE A 125 13.85 -11.83 11.41
C ILE A 125 12.60 -12.63 11.02
N VAL A 126 12.05 -12.32 9.85
CA VAL A 126 10.85 -12.97 9.30
C VAL A 126 11.17 -13.63 7.97
N LEU A 127 10.41 -14.67 7.61
CA LEU A 127 10.53 -15.33 6.31
C LEU A 127 9.48 -14.77 5.34
N ALA A 128 9.88 -13.84 4.48
CA ALA A 128 8.98 -13.14 3.56
C ALA A 128 9.71 -12.73 2.28
N ASP A 129 8.95 -12.30 1.28
CA ASP A 129 9.51 -11.65 0.11
C ASP A 129 9.61 -10.15 0.41
N GLU A 130 10.84 -9.63 0.51
CA GLU A 130 11.09 -8.24 0.88
C GLU A 130 10.40 -7.27 -0.09
N SER A 131 10.49 -7.53 -1.40
CA SER A 131 9.92 -6.66 -2.42
C SER A 131 8.40 -6.56 -2.29
N ARG A 132 7.73 -7.69 -2.02
CA ARG A 132 6.28 -7.76 -1.82
C ARG A 132 5.87 -7.15 -0.50
N PHE A 133 6.67 -7.31 0.55
CA PHE A 133 6.41 -6.66 1.82
C PHE A 133 6.51 -5.13 1.72
N ARG A 134 7.49 -4.60 0.98
CA ARG A 134 7.55 -3.16 0.65
C ARG A 134 6.28 -2.68 -0.03
N GLN A 135 5.72 -3.47 -0.96
CA GLN A 135 4.46 -3.15 -1.64
C GLN A 135 3.28 -3.10 -0.64
N VAL A 136 3.17 -4.10 0.24
CA VAL A 136 2.15 -4.13 1.30
C VAL A 136 2.23 -2.87 2.16
N LEU A 137 3.42 -2.55 2.66
CA LEU A 137 3.62 -1.40 3.54
C LEU A 137 3.39 -0.07 2.81
N GLY A 138 3.80 0.02 1.53
CA GLY A 138 3.51 1.16 0.66
C GLY A 138 2.00 1.41 0.54
N HIS A 139 1.20 0.37 0.35
CA HIS A 139 -0.27 0.51 0.32
C HIS A 139 -0.87 1.05 1.60
N LEU A 140 -0.39 0.57 2.75
CA LEU A 140 -0.88 1.05 4.03
C LEU A 140 -0.47 2.50 4.26
N LEU A 141 0.78 2.86 3.99
CA LEU A 141 1.26 4.24 4.12
C LEU A 141 0.60 5.22 3.14
N GLU A 142 0.25 4.78 1.93
CA GLU A 142 -0.60 5.56 1.03
C GLU A 142 -2.02 5.75 1.58
N ASN A 143 -2.55 4.74 2.26
CA ASN A 143 -3.84 4.82 2.93
C ASN A 143 -3.78 5.84 4.07
N GLU A 144 -2.72 5.79 4.90
CA GLU A 144 -2.49 6.77 5.96
C GLU A 144 -2.41 8.20 5.41
N ALA A 145 -1.63 8.43 4.35
CA ALA A 145 -1.51 9.75 3.73
C ALA A 145 -2.83 10.31 3.15
N LYS A 146 -3.82 9.45 2.86
CA LYS A 146 -5.11 9.85 2.30
C LYS A 146 -6.18 10.05 3.35
N TYR A 147 -6.17 9.24 4.41
CA TYR A 147 -7.30 9.11 5.34
C TYR A 147 -6.97 9.55 6.76
N ALA A 148 -5.71 9.45 7.19
CA ALA A 148 -5.31 9.92 8.51
C ALA A 148 -5.51 11.45 8.60
N PRO A 149 -5.87 11.99 9.78
CA PRO A 149 -5.97 13.43 9.96
C PRO A 149 -4.61 14.11 9.76
N VAL A 150 -4.63 15.25 9.08
CA VAL A 150 -3.44 16.07 8.88
C VAL A 150 -2.98 16.62 10.23
N GLY A 151 -1.68 16.53 10.52
CA GLY A 151 -1.08 16.99 11.77
C GLY A 151 -1.16 16.01 12.95
N GLU A 152 -1.92 14.91 12.83
CA GLU A 152 -1.97 13.86 13.84
C GLU A 152 -0.89 12.79 13.61
N PRO A 153 -0.49 12.05 14.67
CA PRO A 153 0.54 11.05 14.56
C PRO A 153 0.03 9.79 13.86
N VAL A 154 0.84 9.27 12.93
CA VAL A 154 0.75 7.89 12.45
C VAL A 154 1.81 7.09 13.18
N SER A 155 1.38 6.20 14.07
CA SER A 155 2.25 5.38 14.91
C SER A 155 2.49 4.03 14.26
N ILE A 156 3.75 3.66 14.14
CA ILE A 156 4.18 2.42 13.49
C ILE A 156 5.16 1.73 14.44
N GLY A 157 5.00 0.44 14.65
CA GLY A 157 5.91 -0.33 15.51
C GLY A 157 5.75 -1.82 15.27
N CYS A 158 6.78 -2.59 15.65
CA CYS A 158 6.72 -4.04 15.54
C CYS A 158 7.28 -4.73 16.78
N TRP A 159 6.75 -5.92 17.07
CA TRP A 159 7.19 -6.78 18.17
C TRP A 159 6.98 -8.25 17.80
N VAL A 160 7.47 -9.15 18.66
CA VAL A 160 7.20 -10.58 18.56
C VAL A 160 6.14 -10.98 19.57
N ARG A 161 5.07 -11.64 19.12
CA ARG A 161 4.02 -12.19 19.98
C ARG A 161 3.60 -13.56 19.48
N ASP A 162 3.46 -14.51 20.40
CA ASP A 162 2.99 -15.88 20.11
C ASP A 162 3.74 -16.57 18.94
N GLY A 163 5.06 -16.36 18.86
CA GLY A 163 5.90 -16.95 17.81
C GLY A 163 5.74 -16.34 16.42
N ARG A 164 5.08 -15.19 16.30
CA ARG A 164 4.93 -14.42 15.06
C ARG A 164 5.46 -13.00 15.25
N ALA A 165 5.94 -12.41 14.16
CA ALA A 165 6.21 -10.99 14.13
C ALA A 165 4.90 -10.24 13.86
N GLU A 166 4.65 -9.19 14.62
CA GLU A 166 3.52 -8.30 14.45
C GLU A 166 4.04 -6.90 14.12
N LEU A 167 3.50 -6.28 13.08
CA LEU A 167 3.73 -4.88 12.72
C LEU A 167 2.37 -4.18 12.77
N TYR A 168 2.28 -3.03 13.41
CA TYR A 168 1.07 -2.22 13.38
C TYR A 168 1.32 -0.86 12.74
N LEU A 169 0.24 -0.32 12.15
CA LEU A 169 0.11 1.09 11.78
C LEU A 169 -1.16 1.59 12.44
N THR A 170 -1.08 2.72 13.14
CA THR A 170 -2.21 3.29 13.88
C THR A 170 -2.31 4.78 13.62
N ASP A 171 -3.50 5.20 13.22
CA ASP A 171 -3.90 6.60 13.08
C ASP A 171 -5.07 6.90 14.02
N ASP A 172 -5.24 8.17 14.39
CA ASP A 172 -6.33 8.65 15.24
C ASP A 172 -7.48 9.28 14.43
N GLY A 173 -7.65 8.83 13.18
CA GLY A 173 -8.67 9.33 12.26
C GLY A 173 -10.11 8.97 12.61
N VAL A 174 -10.98 9.14 11.61
CA VAL A 174 -12.42 8.80 11.73
C VAL A 174 -12.68 7.31 11.95
N GLY A 175 -11.64 6.49 11.77
CA GLY A 175 -11.70 5.04 11.86
C GLY A 175 -12.48 4.42 10.70
N ILE A 176 -12.56 3.10 10.75
CA ILE A 176 -13.35 2.29 9.82
C ILE A 176 -14.44 1.59 10.64
N PRO A 177 -15.73 1.71 10.27
CA PRO A 177 -16.81 0.99 10.93
C PRO A 177 -16.52 -0.51 11.01
N ARG A 178 -16.86 -1.15 12.12
CA ARG A 178 -16.49 -2.56 12.35
C ARG A 178 -17.08 -3.50 11.31
N GLU A 179 -18.28 -3.19 10.84
CA GLU A 179 -18.97 -3.89 9.77
C GLU A 179 -18.21 -3.87 8.43
N ASP A 180 -17.35 -2.87 8.20
CA ASP A 180 -16.61 -2.72 6.96
C ASP A 180 -15.21 -3.36 7.02
N TRP A 181 -14.74 -3.86 8.18
CA TRP A 181 -13.34 -4.30 8.36
C TRP A 181 -12.89 -5.43 7.43
N GLU A 182 -13.77 -6.37 7.11
CA GLU A 182 -13.47 -7.42 6.14
C GLU A 182 -13.64 -6.91 4.71
N GLU A 183 -14.70 -6.15 4.45
CA GLU A 183 -15.07 -5.70 3.12
C GLU A 183 -14.08 -4.71 2.50
N ILE A 184 -13.38 -3.88 3.29
CA ILE A 184 -12.36 -2.96 2.75
C ILE A 184 -11.17 -3.68 2.09
N PHE A 185 -11.00 -4.99 2.38
CA PHE A 185 -10.00 -5.81 1.74
C PHE A 185 -10.54 -6.53 0.51
N GLU A 186 -11.81 -6.36 0.16
CA GLU A 186 -12.36 -6.86 -1.10
C GLU A 186 -11.96 -5.95 -2.25
N ALA A 187 -11.78 -6.56 -3.42
CA ALA A 187 -11.37 -5.83 -4.60
C ALA A 187 -12.43 -4.79 -4.99
N PHE A 188 -11.98 -3.56 -5.28
CA PHE A 188 -12.82 -2.46 -5.78
C PHE A 188 -13.83 -1.88 -4.79
N VAL A 189 -13.80 -2.30 -3.53
CA VAL A 189 -14.65 -1.70 -2.48
C VAL A 189 -14.12 -0.32 -2.09
N ARG A 190 -15.02 0.67 -2.04
CA ARG A 190 -14.77 2.03 -1.55
C ARG A 190 -15.85 2.41 -0.53
N ARG A 191 -15.48 2.63 0.73
CA ARG A 191 -16.43 2.96 1.81
C ARG A 191 -16.38 4.40 2.30
N THR A 192 -15.55 5.26 1.71
CA THR A 192 -15.40 6.64 2.20
C THR A 192 -16.56 7.54 1.75
N GLN A 193 -17.23 8.16 2.72
CA GLN A 193 -18.22 9.23 2.50
C GLN A 193 -17.62 10.54 1.96
N ARG A 194 -16.31 10.57 1.66
CA ARG A 194 -15.60 11.70 1.06
C ARG A 194 -15.48 11.47 -0.46
N PRO A 195 -16.38 12.04 -1.29
CA PRO A 195 -16.37 11.85 -2.74
C PRO A 195 -15.10 12.36 -3.44
N SER A 196 -14.25 13.12 -2.75
CA SER A 196 -13.00 13.69 -3.29
C SER A 196 -11.74 12.83 -3.06
N THR A 197 -11.82 11.72 -2.32
CA THR A 197 -10.63 10.89 -2.02
C THR A 197 -10.42 9.85 -3.10
N SER A 198 -9.30 9.94 -3.83
CA SER A 198 -8.97 9.02 -4.93
C SER A 198 -8.33 7.72 -4.41
N GLY A 199 -8.87 6.58 -4.83
CA GLY A 199 -8.34 5.26 -4.49
C GLY A 199 -9.04 4.15 -5.23
N SER A 200 -8.30 3.21 -5.79
CA SER A 200 -8.82 2.15 -6.67
C SER A 200 -9.64 1.07 -5.95
N GLY A 201 -9.53 0.98 -4.61
CA GLY A 201 -10.02 -0.18 -3.84
C GLY A 201 -9.21 -1.46 -4.11
N ILE A 202 -8.08 -1.37 -4.83
CA ILE A 202 -7.24 -2.53 -5.17
C ILE A 202 -6.07 -2.66 -4.19
N GLY A 203 -5.56 -1.55 -3.64
CA GLY A 203 -4.36 -1.55 -2.80
C GLY A 203 -4.47 -2.45 -1.56
N LEU A 204 -5.55 -2.30 -0.77
CA LEU A 204 -5.75 -3.14 0.42
C LEU A 204 -6.04 -4.60 0.06
N TYR A 205 -6.79 -4.86 -1.01
CA TYR A 205 -6.99 -6.21 -1.53
C TYR A 205 -5.66 -6.87 -1.93
N ALA A 206 -4.82 -6.16 -2.70
CA ALA A 206 -3.50 -6.63 -3.08
C ALA A 206 -2.62 -6.88 -1.85
N ALA A 207 -2.63 -5.96 -0.89
CA ALA A 207 -1.91 -6.12 0.37
C ALA A 207 -2.34 -7.39 1.13
N ARG A 208 -3.64 -7.66 1.28
CA ARG A 208 -4.14 -8.88 1.92
C ARG A 208 -3.73 -10.14 1.18
N ARG A 209 -3.77 -10.11 -0.16
CA ARG A 209 -3.32 -11.24 -0.98
C ARG A 209 -1.83 -11.50 -0.86
N LEU A 210 -0.99 -10.47 -0.89
CA LEU A 210 0.45 -10.59 -0.70
C LEU A 210 0.78 -11.11 0.70
N MET A 211 0.13 -10.59 1.74
CA MET A 211 0.30 -11.07 3.11
C MET A 211 -0.07 -12.54 3.25
N GLY A 212 -1.25 -12.94 2.75
CA GLY A 212 -1.66 -14.34 2.74
C GLY A 212 -0.70 -15.22 1.95
N ALA A 213 -0.23 -14.74 0.79
CA ALA A 213 0.76 -15.45 -0.01
C ALA A 213 2.10 -15.61 0.73
N MET A 214 2.50 -14.70 1.61
CA MET A 214 3.70 -14.82 2.46
C MET A 214 3.48 -15.69 3.71
N GLY A 215 2.28 -16.27 3.92
CA GLY A 215 1.93 -17.00 5.14
C GLY A 215 1.60 -16.08 6.34
N GLY A 216 1.46 -14.80 6.06
CA GLY A 216 1.05 -13.77 6.99
C GLY A 216 -0.45 -13.48 6.95
N GLU A 217 -0.84 -12.47 7.70
CA GLU A 217 -2.21 -11.94 7.75
C GLU A 217 -2.18 -10.43 7.87
N ILE A 218 -3.21 -9.77 7.36
CA ILE A 218 -3.51 -8.37 7.65
C ILE A 218 -4.95 -8.27 8.15
N LYS A 219 -5.16 -7.51 9.23
CA LYS A 219 -6.48 -7.25 9.81
C LYS A 219 -6.55 -5.83 10.36
N ILE A 220 -7.76 -5.39 10.69
CA ILE A 220 -7.98 -4.20 11.49
C ILE A 220 -8.30 -4.61 12.92
N GLU A 221 -7.77 -3.84 13.86
CA GLU A 221 -8.10 -3.92 15.28
C GLU A 221 -8.66 -2.59 15.78
N PRO A 222 -9.42 -2.58 16.90
CA PRO A 222 -9.88 -1.34 17.48
C PRO A 222 -8.68 -0.47 17.90
N ASN A 223 -8.62 0.76 17.40
CA ASN A 223 -7.84 1.81 18.03
C ASN A 223 -8.74 2.46 19.09
N GLY A 224 -8.35 2.41 20.37
CA GLY A 224 -9.15 2.90 21.49
C GLY A 224 -9.54 4.39 21.43
N PHE A 225 -9.00 5.13 20.46
CA PHE A 225 -9.22 6.56 20.23
C PHE A 225 -10.12 6.88 19.02
N GLY A 226 -10.68 5.86 18.35
CA GLY A 226 -11.64 6.04 17.26
C GLY A 226 -11.05 5.98 15.85
N GLY A 227 -9.73 5.94 15.70
CA GLY A 227 -9.06 5.74 14.40
C GLY A 227 -8.91 4.28 13.99
N SER A 228 -7.97 3.98 13.10
CA SER A 228 -7.75 2.62 12.58
C SER A 228 -6.44 2.06 13.10
N ARG A 229 -6.41 0.74 13.35
CA ARG A 229 -5.16 0.01 13.58
C ARG A 229 -5.07 -1.14 12.59
N PHE A 230 -4.20 -1.02 11.61
CA PHE A 230 -3.81 -2.16 10.78
C PHE A 230 -2.80 -3.01 11.54
N LEU A 231 -3.05 -4.32 11.66
CA LEU A 231 -2.11 -5.28 12.21
C LEU A 231 -1.71 -6.28 11.12
N LEU A 232 -0.41 -6.35 10.85
CA LEU A 232 0.21 -7.32 9.96
C LEU A 232 0.90 -8.39 10.81
N THR A 233 0.73 -9.65 10.45
CA THR A 233 1.47 -10.75 11.09
C THR A 233 2.28 -11.52 10.07
N LEU A 234 3.52 -11.89 10.41
CA LEU A 234 4.40 -12.71 9.57
C LEU A 234 5.02 -13.85 10.37
N PRO A 235 5.32 -14.99 9.71
CA PRO A 235 6.08 -16.06 10.34
C PRO A 235 7.52 -15.60 10.59
N LEU A 236 8.03 -15.90 11.79
CA LEU A 236 9.45 -15.72 12.10
C LEU A 236 10.31 -16.65 11.24
N ALA A 237 11.51 -16.20 10.87
CA ALA A 237 12.51 -17.10 10.33
C ALA A 237 13.01 -18.01 11.46
N THR A 238 12.83 -19.32 11.30
CA THR A 238 13.38 -20.31 12.25
C THR A 238 14.79 -20.74 11.83
N GLU A 239 15.58 -21.29 12.76
CA GLU A 239 16.94 -21.80 12.52
C GLU A 239 17.04 -22.78 11.33
N ALA A 240 15.97 -23.51 11.01
CA ALA A 240 15.89 -24.40 9.85
C ALA A 240 16.07 -23.67 8.49
N HIS A 241 15.94 -22.34 8.47
CA HIS A 241 16.14 -21.49 7.30
C HIS A 241 17.56 -20.92 7.19
N GLY A 242 18.49 -21.41 8.03
CA GLY A 242 19.94 -21.26 7.83
C GLY A 242 20.58 -20.00 8.41
N ILE A 243 19.83 -19.13 9.10
CA ILE A 243 20.42 -17.94 9.75
C ILE A 243 19.67 -17.66 11.06
N LEU A 244 20.31 -18.02 12.18
CA LEU A 244 20.25 -17.29 13.45
C LEU A 244 21.53 -17.64 14.22
N ALA A 245 22.48 -16.72 14.26
CA ALA A 245 23.49 -16.66 15.31
C ALA A 245 23.90 -15.18 15.47
N PRO A 246 24.17 -14.76 16.72
CA PRO A 246 23.80 -13.46 17.29
C PRO A 246 24.53 -12.24 16.74
#